data_AF-A0A7S1FY70-F1
#
_entry.id   AF-A0A7S1FY70-F1
#
_cell.length_a   1.000
_cell.length_b   1.000
_cell.length_c   1.000
_cell.angle_alpha   90.00
_cell.angle_beta   90.00
_cell.angle_gamma   90.00
#
_symmetry.space_group_name_H-M   'P 1'
#
loop_
_entity.id
_entity.type
_entity.pdbx_description
1 polymer ?
#
loop_
_entity_poly.entity_id
_entity_poly.type
_entity_poly.pdbx_seq_one_letter_code
_entity_poly.pdbx_strand_id
1 'polypeptide(L)'
;FVQSISPPIQIVPMRTLQACHALVIAIPSLLPSSAVGFSLPKIRPRRDEPVAKVIGPGGAECSPARRTVFTLPIGFFFASRPSVVLSAPVGEKVVKIAEEDAEDKFREGYRSATYLLEHYDEICRGGGDNVRRYLGTVVSMKDPSGLVSISKAVKGLEERADDFIEYTELSNELLKSIQQADGSAYMSIFVGTSTSYTPPEKYFDEAKVEVRRIVKTMQELAPMVGINL
;
A
#
# COMPACT_ATOMS: atom_id res chain seq x y z
N PHE A 1 21.21 -12.50 53.24
CA PHE A 1 19.74 -12.62 53.30
C PHE A 1 19.13 -11.32 52.83
N VAL A 2 18.91 -11.19 51.51
CA VAL A 2 18.40 -9.97 50.89
C VAL A 2 16.89 -10.14 50.72
N GLN A 3 16.14 -9.27 51.40
CA GLN A 3 14.68 -9.29 51.45
C GLN A 3 14.09 -8.76 50.13
N SER A 4 13.23 -9.58 49.54
CA SER A 4 12.35 -9.26 48.42
C SER A 4 11.21 -8.37 48.93
N ILE A 5 11.10 -7.15 48.40
CA ILE A 5 9.98 -6.24 48.64
C ILE A 5 9.24 -6.10 47.32
N SER A 6 8.12 -6.81 47.20
CA SER A 6 7.15 -6.65 46.11
C SER A 6 6.23 -5.45 46.38
N PRO A 7 5.92 -4.61 45.38
CA PRO A 7 5.00 -3.49 45.56
C PRO A 7 3.53 -3.94 45.55
N PRO A 8 2.64 -3.18 46.22
CA PRO A 8 1.22 -3.50 46.34
C PRO A 8 0.45 -3.25 45.03
N ILE A 9 -0.34 -4.25 44.65
CA ILE A 9 -1.32 -4.21 43.56
C ILE A 9 -2.45 -3.25 43.95
N GLN A 10 -2.56 -2.12 43.27
CA GLN A 10 -3.71 -1.23 43.39
C GLN A 10 -4.84 -1.73 42.49
N ILE A 11 -5.90 -2.21 43.11
CA ILE A 11 -7.17 -2.58 42.48
C ILE A 11 -7.95 -1.28 42.26
N VAL A 12 -8.09 -0.85 41.00
CA VAL A 12 -8.92 0.29 40.63
C VAL A 12 -10.38 -0.18 40.51
N PRO A 13 -11.35 0.48 41.16
CA PRO A 13 -12.76 0.06 41.10
C PRO A 13 -13.40 0.37 39.74
N MET A 14 -13.99 -0.66 39.14
CA MET A 14 -14.93 -0.56 38.02
C MET A 14 -16.08 0.39 38.36
N ARG A 15 -16.08 1.57 37.75
CA ARG A 15 -17.25 2.44 37.72
C ARG A 15 -18.16 2.00 36.58
N THR A 16 -19.20 1.28 36.98
CA THR A 16 -20.61 1.50 36.59
C THR A 16 -20.87 1.88 35.14
N LEU A 17 -21.27 0.86 34.38
CA LEU A 17 -22.32 0.87 33.36
C LEU A 17 -23.31 2.04 33.54
N GLN A 18 -23.30 2.98 32.59
CA GLN A 18 -24.43 3.87 32.36
C GLN A 18 -24.98 3.60 30.97
N ALA A 19 -26.19 3.05 30.97
CA ALA A 19 -27.01 2.75 29.82
C ALA A 19 -27.33 4.03 29.05
N CYS A 20 -26.87 4.12 27.80
CA CYS A 20 -27.38 5.06 26.82
C CYS A 20 -28.33 4.31 25.88
N HIS A 21 -29.62 4.51 26.17
CA HIS A 21 -30.77 4.51 25.28
C HIS A 21 -30.57 3.97 23.86
N ALA A 22 -31.21 2.82 23.62
CA ALA A 22 -31.59 2.36 22.29
C ALA A 22 -32.56 3.37 21.64
N LEU A 23 -32.07 4.12 20.66
CA LEU A 23 -32.92 4.83 19.70
C LEU A 23 -33.21 3.89 18.53
N VAL A 24 -34.32 3.16 18.66
CA VAL A 24 -34.93 2.38 17.58
C VAL A 24 -35.52 3.36 16.57
N ILE A 25 -34.79 3.67 15.51
CA ILE A 25 -35.35 4.35 14.34
C ILE A 25 -35.94 3.27 13.43
N ALA A 26 -37.26 3.23 13.39
CA ALA A 26 -38.03 2.40 12.48
C ALA A 26 -37.74 2.81 11.03
N ILE A 27 -37.30 1.83 10.24
CA ILE A 27 -37.06 1.93 8.80
C ILE A 27 -38.39 1.75 8.08
N PRO A 28 -38.92 2.74 7.32
CA PRO A 28 -40.01 2.49 6.39
C PRO A 28 -39.48 1.79 5.13
N SER A 29 -39.90 0.54 5.00
CA SER A 29 -39.80 -0.29 3.80
C SER A 29 -40.54 0.34 2.61
N LEU A 30 -39.79 0.71 1.56
CA LEU A 30 -40.35 0.98 0.24
C LEU A 30 -39.43 0.39 -0.83
N LEU A 31 -39.79 -0.82 -1.26
CA LEU A 31 -39.41 -1.39 -2.56
C LEU A 31 -40.04 -0.55 -3.68
N PRO A 32 -39.39 -0.47 -4.84
CA PRO A 32 -40.02 -1.16 -5.97
C PRO A 32 -39.08 -2.09 -6.74
N SER A 33 -39.64 -3.27 -7.03
CA SER A 33 -39.20 -4.20 -8.07
C SER A 33 -39.12 -3.52 -9.44
N SER A 34 -37.96 -3.63 -10.08
CA SER A 34 -37.88 -3.64 -11.54
C SER A 34 -36.82 -4.66 -11.97
N ALA A 35 -37.33 -5.82 -12.37
CA ALA A 35 -36.58 -6.88 -13.01
C ALA A 35 -36.12 -6.41 -14.39
N VAL A 36 -34.82 -6.19 -14.56
CA VAL A 36 -34.19 -6.09 -15.87
C VAL A 36 -33.45 -7.39 -16.11
N GLY A 37 -34.05 -8.26 -16.91
CA GLY A 37 -33.45 -9.52 -17.35
C GLY A 37 -32.28 -9.24 -18.28
N PHE A 38 -31.06 -9.37 -17.77
CA PHE A 38 -29.87 -9.41 -18.60
C PHE A 38 -29.63 -10.85 -19.06
N SER A 39 -29.97 -11.12 -20.32
CA SER A 39 -29.68 -12.39 -21.00
C SER A 39 -28.18 -12.46 -21.28
N LEU A 40 -27.47 -13.33 -20.57
CA LEU A 40 -26.06 -13.61 -20.83
C LEU A 40 -25.91 -14.49 -22.08
N PRO A 41 -25.00 -14.16 -23.02
CA PRO A 41 -24.69 -15.04 -24.13
C PRO A 41 -24.02 -16.32 -23.62
N LYS A 42 -24.57 -17.46 -24.06
CA LYS A 42 -24.09 -18.82 -23.79
C LYS A 42 -22.71 -19.03 -24.44
N ILE A 43 -21.64 -18.75 -23.70
CA ILE A 43 -20.27 -19.07 -24.12
C ILE A 43 -20.10 -20.59 -24.06
N ARG A 44 -19.90 -21.21 -25.22
CA ARG A 44 -19.59 -22.63 -25.33
C ARG A 44 -18.16 -22.88 -24.82
N PRO A 45 -17.91 -23.92 -24.00
CA PRO A 45 -16.55 -24.35 -23.70
C PRO A 45 -15.90 -24.89 -24.98
N ARG A 46 -14.76 -24.32 -25.37
CA ARG A 46 -13.91 -24.89 -26.43
C ARG A 46 -13.14 -26.05 -25.82
N ARG A 47 -13.41 -27.24 -26.37
CA ARG A 47 -12.74 -28.51 -26.12
C ARG A 47 -11.24 -28.39 -26.38
N ASP A 48 -10.48 -28.99 -25.46
CA ASP A 48 -9.37 -29.91 -25.68
C ASP A 48 -8.40 -29.58 -26.81
N GLU A 49 -7.19 -29.12 -26.46
CA GLU A 49 -5.99 -29.59 -27.15
C GLU A 49 -4.88 -29.96 -26.14
N PRO A 50 -4.11 -31.04 -26.44
CA PRO A 50 -3.32 -31.76 -25.47
C PRO A 50 -1.93 -31.18 -25.21
N VAL A 51 -1.50 -31.46 -23.98
CA VAL A 51 -0.15 -31.37 -23.40
C VAL A 51 0.92 -31.95 -24.35
N ALA A 52 1.80 -31.09 -24.86
CA ALA A 52 3.07 -31.52 -25.44
C ALA A 52 4.17 -31.48 -24.37
N LYS A 53 4.46 -32.67 -23.85
CA LYS A 53 5.58 -33.02 -22.98
C LYS A 53 6.84 -33.14 -23.85
N VAL A 54 7.78 -32.21 -23.74
CA VAL A 54 9.12 -32.36 -24.34
C VAL A 54 10.14 -32.53 -23.21
N ILE A 55 10.62 -33.76 -23.08
CA ILE A 55 11.76 -34.18 -22.28
C ILE A 55 12.94 -34.30 -23.25
N GLY A 56 14.10 -33.74 -22.90
CA GLY A 56 15.38 -34.11 -23.54
C GLY A 56 16.51 -33.09 -23.39
N PRO A 57 17.65 -33.45 -22.75
CA PRO A 57 18.80 -32.57 -22.56
C PRO A 57 19.89 -32.77 -23.62
N GLY A 58 20.72 -31.74 -23.81
CA GLY A 58 21.93 -31.71 -24.66
C GLY A 58 22.07 -30.30 -25.23
N GLY A 59 23.09 -29.49 -24.95
CA GLY A 59 24.50 -29.82 -24.77
C GLY A 59 25.22 -29.62 -26.11
N ALA A 60 25.53 -28.37 -26.49
CA ALA A 60 26.69 -27.95 -27.29
C ALA A 60 26.53 -26.49 -27.78
N GLU A 61 27.41 -25.64 -27.26
CA GLU A 61 28.29 -24.67 -27.94
C GLU A 61 27.87 -23.87 -29.20
N CYS A 62 28.13 -22.57 -29.09
CA CYS A 62 28.74 -21.66 -30.07
C CYS A 62 28.06 -21.40 -31.43
N SER A 63 27.43 -20.22 -31.56
CA SER A 63 27.99 -19.13 -32.38
C SER A 63 27.20 -17.82 -32.25
N PRO A 64 27.87 -16.65 -32.27
CA PRO A 64 27.24 -15.34 -32.24
C PRO A 64 26.97 -14.85 -33.67
N ALA A 65 25.73 -14.52 -34.01
CA ALA A 65 25.45 -13.87 -35.30
C ALA A 65 24.22 -12.95 -35.28
N ARG A 66 24.49 -11.74 -35.73
CA ARG A 66 23.58 -10.73 -36.33
C ARG A 66 22.65 -9.95 -35.42
N ARG A 67 23.22 -8.83 -34.94
CA ARG A 67 22.52 -7.54 -34.83
C ARG A 67 21.83 -7.20 -36.16
N THR A 68 20.51 -7.27 -36.19
CA THR A 68 19.68 -6.55 -37.17
C THR A 68 19.35 -5.18 -36.58
N VAL A 69 20.06 -4.17 -37.10
CA VAL A 69 19.76 -2.76 -36.85
C VAL A 69 18.48 -2.45 -37.64
N PHE A 70 17.36 -2.31 -36.93
CA PHE A 70 16.11 -1.84 -37.52
C PHE A 70 16.13 -0.30 -37.48
N THR A 71 16.64 0.30 -38.54
CA THR A 71 16.52 1.74 -38.81
C THR A 71 15.07 2.06 -39.19
N LEU A 72 14.32 2.66 -38.26
CA LEU A 72 13.03 3.27 -38.57
C LEU A 72 13.23 4.70 -39.11
N PRO A 73 12.46 5.12 -40.13
CA PRO A 73 12.55 6.46 -40.69
C PRO A 73 12.10 7.52 -39.70
N ILE A 74 12.96 8.52 -39.52
CA ILE A 74 12.71 9.75 -38.75
C ILE A 74 11.65 10.56 -39.49
N GLY A 75 10.38 10.35 -39.12
CA GLY A 75 9.27 11.21 -39.49
C GLY A 75 9.20 12.40 -38.53
N PHE A 76 9.67 13.55 -38.99
CA PHE A 76 9.46 14.85 -38.36
C PHE A 76 7.96 15.18 -38.34
N PHE A 77 7.29 14.93 -37.20
CA PHE A 77 5.95 15.46 -36.93
C PHE A 77 6.09 16.68 -36.03
N PHE A 78 6.05 17.87 -36.65
CA PHE A 78 5.82 19.14 -35.96
C PHE A 78 4.37 19.15 -35.47
N ALA A 79 4.14 18.74 -34.23
CA ALA A 79 2.87 18.93 -33.54
C ALA A 79 2.98 20.14 -32.60
N SER A 80 2.18 21.15 -32.91
CA SER A 80 1.95 22.39 -32.18
C SER A 80 1.87 22.17 -30.66
N ARG A 81 2.71 22.88 -29.90
CA ARG A 81 2.68 22.89 -28.44
C ARG A 81 1.41 23.60 -27.97
N PRO A 82 0.47 22.94 -27.25
CA PRO A 82 -0.48 23.68 -26.46
C PRO A 82 0.30 24.40 -25.35
N SER A 83 0.18 25.72 -25.27
CA SER A 83 0.61 26.50 -24.12
C SER A 83 -0.16 26.01 -22.89
N VAL A 84 0.44 25.08 -22.16
CA VAL A 84 -0.01 24.70 -20.83
C VAL A 84 0.25 25.92 -19.95
N VAL A 85 -0.83 26.61 -19.59
CA VAL A 85 -0.83 27.62 -18.54
C VAL A 85 -0.41 26.89 -17.26
N LEU A 86 0.85 27.10 -16.89
CA LEU A 86 1.44 26.63 -15.65
C LEU A 86 0.70 27.34 -14.51
N SER A 87 -0.36 26.70 -14.02
CA SER A 87 -1.00 27.10 -12.77
C SER A 87 0.04 26.89 -11.68
N ALA A 88 0.64 27.98 -11.20
CA ALA A 88 1.57 27.95 -10.09
C ALA A 88 0.88 27.24 -8.92
N PRO A 89 1.52 26.22 -8.31
CA PRO A 89 0.95 25.60 -7.13
C PRO A 89 0.81 26.69 -6.08
N VAL A 90 -0.45 26.99 -5.72
CA VAL A 90 -0.80 27.77 -4.54
C VAL A 90 0.05 27.19 -3.41
N GLY A 91 0.88 28.05 -2.81
CA GLY A 91 1.75 27.69 -1.70
C GLY A 91 0.91 27.21 -0.54
N GLU A 92 0.58 25.92 -0.55
CA GLU A 92 0.00 25.20 0.56
C GLU A 92 1.06 25.29 1.65
N LYS A 93 0.82 26.15 2.64
CA LYS A 93 1.63 26.19 3.85
C LYS A 93 1.59 24.77 4.40
N VAL A 94 2.67 24.03 4.21
CA VAL A 94 2.87 22.72 4.80
C VAL A 94 2.71 22.95 6.29
N VAL A 95 1.55 22.60 6.83
CA VAL A 95 1.27 22.69 8.25
C VAL A 95 2.25 21.73 8.88
N LYS A 96 3.36 22.28 9.40
CA LYS A 96 4.30 21.52 10.20
C LYS A 96 3.50 21.00 11.40
N ILE A 97 3.41 19.67 11.48
CA ILE A 97 2.88 18.99 12.65
C ILE A 97 3.89 19.22 13.78
N ALA A 98 3.42 19.32 15.03
CA ALA A 98 4.33 19.40 16.16
C ALA A 98 5.25 18.16 16.19
N GLU A 99 6.51 18.33 16.60
CA GLU A 99 7.50 17.24 16.58
C GLU A 99 7.06 16.02 17.39
N GLU A 100 6.45 16.26 18.56
CA GLU A 100 5.91 15.21 19.43
C GLU A 100 4.81 14.39 18.71
N ASP A 101 3.88 15.08 18.06
CA ASP A 101 2.82 14.43 17.27
C ASP A 101 3.40 13.65 16.07
N ALA A 102 4.50 14.14 15.48
CA ALA A 102 5.16 13.50 14.35
C ALA A 102 5.86 12.19 14.77
N GLU A 103 6.49 12.16 15.95
CA GLU A 103 7.05 10.93 16.50
C GLU A 103 5.99 9.86 16.75
N ASP A 104 4.90 10.23 17.42
CA ASP A 104 3.82 9.30 17.75
C ASP A 104 3.22 8.71 16.47
N LYS A 105 3.04 9.55 15.45
CA LYS A 105 2.59 9.11 14.13
C LYS A 105 3.59 8.19 13.44
N PHE A 106 4.89 8.47 13.56
CA PHE A 106 5.91 7.59 13.00
C PHE A 106 5.89 6.19 13.65
N ARG A 107 5.77 6.13 14.98
CA ARG A 107 5.64 4.85 15.72
C ARG A 107 4.36 4.10 15.37
N GLU A 108 3.24 4.81 15.26
CA GLU A 108 1.96 4.24 14.84
C GLU A 108 2.04 3.68 13.40
N GLY A 109 2.70 4.42 12.50
CA GLY A 109 2.99 3.99 11.14
C GLY A 109 3.85 2.72 11.10
N TYR A 110 4.89 2.65 11.91
CA TYR A 110 5.76 1.48 12.01
C TYR A 110 5.02 0.24 12.51
N ARG A 111 4.21 0.39 13.56
CA ARG A 111 3.36 -0.69 14.08
C ARG A 111 2.37 -1.17 13.02
N SER A 112 1.76 -0.24 12.29
CA SER A 112 0.82 -0.56 11.20
C SER A 112 1.50 -1.30 10.05
N ALA A 113 2.70 -0.87 9.65
CA ALA A 113 3.48 -1.52 8.59
C ALA A 113 3.94 -2.92 9.00
N THR A 114 4.39 -3.08 10.24
CA THR A 114 4.80 -4.37 10.80
C THR A 114 3.62 -5.34 10.90
N TYR A 115 2.48 -4.88 11.41
CA TYR A 115 1.25 -5.66 11.47
C TYR A 115 0.79 -6.10 10.07
N LEU A 116 0.81 -5.17 9.10
CA LEU A 116 0.49 -5.49 7.71
C LEU A 116 1.43 -6.57 7.15
N LEU A 117 2.72 -6.53 7.49
CA LEU A 117 3.68 -7.51 7.03
C LEU A 117 3.48 -8.90 7.67
N GLU A 118 3.21 -8.95 8.97
CA GLU A 118 2.99 -10.20 9.72
C GLU A 118 1.69 -10.90 9.31
N HIS A 119 0.63 -10.12 9.08
CA HIS A 119 -0.70 -10.62 8.70
C HIS A 119 -0.99 -10.51 7.21
N TYR A 120 0.05 -10.30 6.38
CA TYR A 120 -0.12 -9.97 4.96
C TYR A 120 -0.97 -10.99 4.20
N ASP A 121 -0.68 -12.28 4.41
CA ASP A 121 -1.33 -13.37 3.67
C ASP A 121 -2.81 -13.52 4.07
N GLU A 122 -3.18 -13.15 5.30
CA GLU A 122 -4.57 -13.10 5.75
C GLU A 122 -5.31 -11.91 5.14
N ILE A 123 -4.69 -10.73 5.17
CA ILE A 123 -5.26 -9.48 4.65
C ILE A 123 -5.52 -9.59 3.14
N CYS A 124 -4.58 -10.19 2.39
CA CYS A 124 -4.69 -10.39 0.94
C CYS A 124 -5.87 -11.26 0.52
N ARG A 125 -6.35 -12.18 1.38
CA ARG A 125 -7.55 -12.99 1.08
C ARG A 125 -8.80 -12.15 0.94
N GLY A 126 -8.85 -11.00 1.59
CA GLY A 126 -9.95 -10.04 1.44
C GLY A 126 -9.79 -9.09 0.25
N GLY A 127 -8.76 -9.27 -0.59
CA GLY A 127 -8.51 -8.53 -1.82
C GLY A 127 -7.57 -7.32 -1.67
N GLY A 128 -7.20 -6.75 -2.82
CA GLY A 128 -6.24 -5.64 -2.87
C GLY A 128 -6.68 -4.37 -2.14
N ASP A 129 -7.99 -4.11 -2.06
CA ASP A 129 -8.48 -2.93 -1.36
C ASP A 129 -8.16 -2.96 0.14
N ASN A 130 -8.13 -4.14 0.76
CA ASN A 130 -7.76 -4.25 2.18
C ASN A 130 -6.31 -3.86 2.41
N VAL A 131 -5.38 -4.32 1.56
CA VAL A 131 -3.96 -3.93 1.64
C VAL A 131 -3.81 -2.41 1.54
N ARG A 132 -4.54 -1.77 0.62
CA ARG A 132 -4.51 -0.31 0.42
C ARG A 132 -5.04 0.49 1.63
N ARG A 133 -6.03 -0.04 2.35
CA ARG A 133 -6.51 0.56 3.60
C ARG A 133 -5.43 0.56 4.69
N TYR A 134 -4.69 -0.54 4.84
CA TYR A 134 -3.57 -0.61 5.80
C TYR A 134 -2.39 0.28 5.39
N LEU A 135 -2.10 0.40 4.09
CA LEU A 135 -1.09 1.33 3.57
C LEU A 135 -1.47 2.81 3.79
N GLY A 136 -2.73 3.11 4.13
CA GLY A 136 -3.19 4.47 4.42
C GLY A 136 -3.44 5.32 3.17
N THR A 137 -3.47 4.70 1.98
CA THR A 137 -3.81 5.37 0.72
C THR A 137 -5.32 5.53 0.55
N VAL A 138 -6.09 4.59 1.11
CA VAL A 138 -7.55 4.66 1.19
C VAL A 138 -7.92 5.04 2.62
N VAL A 139 -8.28 6.32 2.80
CA VAL A 139 -8.72 6.83 4.11
C VAL A 139 -10.07 6.21 4.46
N SER A 140 -10.05 5.24 5.38
CA SER A 140 -11.26 4.69 5.98
C SER A 140 -11.66 5.57 7.17
N MET A 141 -12.90 6.08 7.19
CA MET A 141 -13.37 6.98 8.26
C MET A 141 -13.41 6.33 9.65
N LYS A 142 -13.40 4.99 9.73
CA LYS A 142 -13.61 4.24 10.97
C LYS A 142 -12.31 3.92 11.70
N ASP A 143 -11.29 3.50 10.96
CA ASP A 143 -9.99 3.06 11.50
C ASP A 143 -8.89 3.56 10.55
N PRO A 144 -8.36 4.79 10.75
CA PRO A 144 -7.25 5.28 9.94
C PRO A 144 -6.00 4.45 10.27
N SER A 145 -5.32 3.93 9.26
CA SER A 145 -4.04 3.27 9.51
C SER A 145 -3.01 4.29 9.98
N GLY A 146 -2.02 3.86 10.77
CA GLY A 146 -0.93 4.75 11.22
C GLY A 146 -0.08 5.31 10.07
N LEU A 147 -0.19 4.72 8.88
CA LEU A 147 0.48 5.22 7.67
C LEU A 147 -0.28 6.40 7.02
N VAL A 148 -1.52 6.66 7.41
CA VAL A 148 -2.29 7.83 6.96
C VAL A 148 -1.58 9.10 7.45
N SER A 149 -1.00 9.86 6.52
CA SER A 149 -0.20 11.07 6.77
C SER A 149 1.25 10.84 7.23
N ILE A 150 1.83 9.66 7.02
CA ILE A 150 3.26 9.43 7.30
C ILE A 150 4.16 10.42 6.54
N SER A 151 3.75 10.86 5.35
CA SER A 151 4.46 11.89 4.58
C SER A 151 4.57 13.23 5.29
N LYS A 152 3.62 13.58 6.15
CA LYS A 152 3.66 14.80 6.96
C LYS A 152 4.53 14.60 8.21
N ALA A 153 4.43 13.43 8.84
CA ALA A 153 5.25 13.09 10.01
C ALA A 153 6.74 13.09 9.65
N VAL A 154 7.12 12.44 8.55
CA VAL A 154 8.51 12.36 8.09
C VAL A 154 9.05 13.75 7.70
N LYS A 155 8.23 14.63 7.12
CA LYS A 155 8.63 16.03 6.90
C LYS A 155 8.76 16.84 8.18
N GLY A 156 7.96 16.53 9.21
CA GLY A 156 8.04 17.18 10.52
C GLY A 156 9.32 16.84 11.28
N LEU A 157 9.87 15.64 11.06
CA LEU A 157 11.08 15.14 11.73
C LEU A 157 12.39 15.51 11.00
N GLU A 158 12.31 16.14 9.84
CA GLU A 158 13.46 16.49 8.97
C GLU A 158 14.47 17.41 9.67
N GLU A 159 14.00 18.34 10.51
CA GLU A 159 14.87 19.28 11.24
C GLU A 159 15.69 18.61 12.34
N ARG A 160 15.36 17.38 12.73
CA ARG A 160 16.04 16.62 13.78
C ARG A 160 17.04 15.61 13.25
N ALA A 161 17.08 15.39 11.94
CA ALA A 161 18.01 14.45 11.35
C ALA A 161 19.45 14.97 11.45
N ASP A 162 20.36 14.12 11.94
CA ASP A 162 21.79 14.44 12.00
C ASP A 162 22.39 14.62 10.59
N ASP A 163 21.97 13.76 9.64
CA ASP A 163 22.29 13.88 8.21
C ASP A 163 21.03 14.17 7.40
N PHE A 164 20.87 15.45 7.04
CA PHE A 164 19.73 15.93 6.27
C PHE A 164 19.60 15.27 4.88
N ILE A 165 20.73 15.02 4.21
CA ILE A 165 20.72 14.53 2.82
C ILE A 165 20.29 13.07 2.83
N GLU A 166 20.93 12.25 3.67
CA GLU A 166 20.60 10.82 3.79
C GLU A 166 19.15 10.63 4.26
N TYR A 167 18.70 11.42 5.24
CA TYR A 167 17.32 11.41 5.70
C TYR A 167 16.33 11.76 4.58
N THR A 168 16.63 12.77 3.77
CA THR A 168 15.78 13.17 2.64
C THR A 168 15.71 12.08 1.57
N GLU A 169 16.81 11.37 1.30
CA GLU A 169 16.83 10.26 0.35
C GLU A 169 15.99 9.08 0.86
N LEU A 170 16.20 8.65 2.11
CA LEU A 170 15.46 7.54 2.71
C LEU A 170 13.97 7.85 2.90
N SER A 171 13.62 9.08 3.28
CA SER A 171 12.22 9.50 3.38
C SER A 171 11.51 9.47 2.03
N ASN A 172 12.18 9.89 0.96
CA ASN A 172 11.65 9.77 -0.40
C ASN A 172 11.54 8.31 -0.84
N GLU A 173 12.50 7.45 -0.48
CA GLU A 173 12.42 6.01 -0.74
C GLU A 173 11.24 5.36 -0.02
N LEU A 174 11.02 5.69 1.25
CA LEU A 174 9.87 5.23 2.03
C LEU A 174 8.55 5.56 1.32
N LEU A 175 8.37 6.83 0.92
CA LEU A 175 7.15 7.27 0.24
C LEU A 175 6.97 6.60 -1.13
N LYS A 176 8.07 6.39 -1.86
CA LYS A 176 8.06 5.68 -3.14
C LYS A 176 7.65 4.22 -2.95
N SER A 177 8.18 3.51 -1.95
CA SER A 177 7.79 2.13 -1.67
C SER A 177 6.33 2.01 -1.26
N ILE A 178 5.78 2.98 -0.50
CA ILE A 178 4.33 3.03 -0.21
C ILE A 178 3.52 3.15 -1.50
N GLN A 179 3.90 4.04 -2.42
CA GLN A 179 3.20 4.22 -3.69
C GLN A 179 3.32 2.99 -4.60
N GLN A 180 4.48 2.32 -4.61
CA GLN A 180 4.68 1.08 -5.37
C GLN A 180 3.84 -0.07 -4.80
N ALA A 181 3.82 -0.23 -3.47
CA ALA A 181 2.98 -1.20 -2.80
C ALA A 181 1.49 -0.98 -3.10
N ASP A 182 1.02 0.29 -3.04
CA ASP A 182 -0.36 0.64 -3.39
C ASP A 182 -0.68 0.36 -4.86
N GLY A 183 0.23 0.70 -5.78
CA GLY A 183 0.08 0.44 -7.20
C GLY A 183 -0.10 -1.04 -7.50
N SER A 184 0.75 -1.90 -6.94
CA SER A 184 0.63 -3.36 -7.09
C SER A 184 -0.66 -3.89 -6.44
N ALA A 185 -0.99 -3.46 -5.23
CA ALA A 185 -2.24 -3.84 -4.57
C ALA A 185 -3.48 -3.38 -5.36
N TYR A 186 -3.46 -2.19 -5.94
CA TYR A 186 -4.52 -1.67 -6.81
C TYR A 186 -4.68 -2.50 -8.08
N MET A 187 -3.57 -2.86 -8.74
CA MET A 187 -3.60 -3.69 -9.94
C MET A 187 -4.26 -5.05 -9.69
N SER A 188 -4.03 -5.66 -8.51
CA SER A 188 -4.64 -6.93 -8.14
C SER A 188 -6.18 -6.91 -8.18
N ILE A 189 -6.82 -5.75 -7.98
CA ILE A 189 -8.27 -5.58 -7.99
C ILE A 189 -8.84 -5.80 -9.39
N PHE A 190 -8.12 -5.36 -10.43
CA PHE A 190 -8.62 -5.38 -11.81
C PHE A 190 -8.30 -6.66 -12.56
N VAL A 191 -7.37 -7.48 -12.07
CA VAL A 191 -6.97 -8.73 -12.71
C VAL A 191 -8.17 -9.63 -12.99
N GLY A 192 -9.09 -9.77 -12.03
CA GLY A 192 -10.27 -10.63 -12.18
C GLY A 192 -11.27 -10.15 -13.26
N THR A 193 -11.19 -8.88 -13.66
CA THR A 193 -12.09 -8.27 -14.67
C THR A 193 -11.39 -7.95 -15.99
N SER A 194 -10.07 -8.07 -16.03
CA SER A 194 -9.24 -7.74 -17.19
C SER A 194 -8.93 -8.98 -18.02
N THR A 195 -8.58 -8.79 -19.29
CA THR A 195 -8.06 -9.85 -20.18
C THR A 195 -6.59 -10.19 -19.91
N SER A 196 -6.02 -9.67 -18.82
CA SER A 196 -4.66 -9.99 -18.37
C SER A 196 -4.56 -11.46 -17.97
N TYR A 197 -3.53 -12.15 -18.46
CA TYR A 197 -3.21 -13.53 -18.07
C TYR A 197 -2.41 -13.61 -16.75
N THR A 198 -2.05 -12.47 -16.17
CA THR A 198 -1.25 -12.44 -14.95
C THR A 198 -2.14 -12.71 -13.74
N PRO A 199 -1.85 -13.73 -12.91
CA PRO A 199 -2.64 -14.02 -11.71
C PRO A 199 -2.53 -12.90 -10.65
N PRO A 200 -3.58 -12.63 -9.86
CA PRO A 200 -3.57 -11.57 -8.85
C PRO A 200 -2.52 -11.79 -7.76
N GLU A 201 -2.18 -13.05 -7.46
CA GLU A 201 -1.16 -13.46 -6.49
C GLU A 201 0.20 -12.82 -6.80
N LYS A 202 0.54 -12.67 -8.09
CA LYS A 202 1.80 -12.05 -8.49
C LYS A 202 1.89 -10.59 -8.02
N TYR A 203 0.80 -9.85 -8.12
CA TYR A 203 0.74 -8.46 -7.68
C TYR A 203 0.79 -8.35 -6.14
N PHE A 204 0.22 -9.32 -5.43
CA PHE A 204 0.36 -9.40 -3.98
C PHE A 204 1.79 -9.71 -3.55
N ASP A 205 2.49 -10.61 -4.25
CA ASP A 205 3.90 -10.90 -3.97
C ASP A 205 4.79 -9.66 -4.16
N GLU A 206 4.57 -8.91 -5.25
CA GLU A 206 5.26 -7.64 -5.51
C GLU A 206 4.97 -6.61 -4.42
N ALA A 207 3.69 -6.44 -4.04
CA ALA A 207 3.31 -5.53 -2.97
C ALA A 207 3.92 -5.96 -1.60
N LYS A 208 4.02 -7.27 -1.31
CA LYS A 208 4.67 -7.78 -0.08
C LYS A 208 6.16 -7.46 -0.03
N VAL A 209 6.84 -7.48 -1.17
CA VAL A 209 8.25 -7.07 -1.25
C VAL A 209 8.38 -5.59 -0.90
N GLU A 210 7.51 -4.73 -1.44
CA GLU A 210 7.54 -3.29 -1.11
C GLU A 210 7.17 -3.03 0.34
N VAL A 211 6.22 -3.74 0.94
CA VAL A 211 5.90 -3.64 2.38
C VAL A 211 7.11 -4.00 3.25
N ARG A 212 7.88 -5.03 2.87
CA ARG A 212 9.15 -5.34 3.56
C ARG A 212 10.16 -4.21 3.47
N ARG A 213 10.24 -3.53 2.31
CA ARG A 213 11.11 -2.36 2.16
C ARG A 213 10.66 -1.22 3.04
N ILE A 214 9.35 -0.93 3.12
CA ILE A 214 8.79 0.10 4.02
C ILE A 214 9.24 -0.14 5.46
N VAL A 215 9.06 -1.35 6.00
CA VAL A 215 9.47 -1.68 7.37
C VAL A 215 10.97 -1.49 7.56
N LYS A 216 11.79 -1.93 6.60
CA LYS A 216 13.25 -1.77 6.65
C LYS A 216 13.66 -0.29 6.63
N THR A 217 13.12 0.51 5.72
CA THR A 217 13.43 1.93 5.60
C THR A 217 12.98 2.71 6.85
N MET A 218 11.84 2.35 7.45
CA MET A 218 11.42 2.95 8.73
C MET A 218 12.37 2.62 9.89
N GLN A 219 12.93 1.41 9.93
CA GLN A 219 13.95 1.03 10.92
C GLN A 219 15.26 1.78 10.72
N GLU A 220 15.64 2.09 9.47
CA GLU A 220 16.83 2.89 9.15
C GLU A 220 16.63 4.37 9.44
N LEU A 221 15.42 4.90 9.20
CA LEU A 221 15.07 6.29 9.50
C LEU A 221 14.97 6.58 11.00
N ALA A 222 14.42 5.65 11.79
CA ALA A 222 14.21 5.86 13.23
C ALA A 222 15.45 6.31 14.02
N PRO A 223 16.63 5.67 13.90
CA PRO A 223 17.82 6.10 14.62
C PRO A 223 18.35 7.46 14.16
N MET A 224 18.18 7.82 12.88
CA MET A 224 18.63 9.13 12.34
C MET A 224 17.91 10.31 12.98
N VAL A 225 16.68 10.07 13.43
CA VAL A 225 15.89 11.05 14.18
C VAL A 225 15.88 10.72 15.67
N GLY A 226 16.62 9.74 16.19
CA GLY A 226 16.62 9.42 17.63
C GLY A 226 15.32 8.81 18.18
N ILE A 227 14.50 8.16 17.35
CA ILE A 227 13.30 7.43 17.78
C ILE A 227 13.66 5.99 18.11
N ASN A 228 13.20 5.51 19.27
CA ASN A 228 13.21 4.08 19.62
C ASN A 228 11.89 3.43 19.21
N LEU A 229 11.95 2.49 18.28
CA LEU A 229 10.79 1.74 17.73
C LEU A 229 10.33 0.61 18.66
#